data_AF-A0A9X3PUS1-F1
#
_entry.id   AF-A0A9X3PUS1-F1
#
_cell.length_a   1.000
_cell.length_b   1.000
_cell.length_c   1.000
_cell.angle_alpha   90.00
_cell.angle_beta   90.00
_cell.angle_gamma   90.00
#
_symmetry.space_group_name_H-M   'P 1'
#
loop_
_entity.id
_entity.type
_entity.pdbx_description
1 polymer ?
#
loop_
_entity_poly.entity_id
_entity_poly.type
_entity_poly.pdbx_seq_one_letter_code
_entity_poly.pdbx_strand_id
1 'polypeptide(L)'
;MATSFDRLPAGQYAGLVPWAWIEFESSEPPGPFPFLGGVDQRVVASLHEVHRHLSGAIDIAISDVFAGRASINDPALRKRLENAYAEVVHSRPHLREHIRCGRDADGTFHWDFPVDVTKSAPVQYSRLRVCNAVTRQAVPLGMERQMAPAVGRFIGCLDGTQTVAELREEIERMGMAFGAGLAKFLSHLLDLLITHDSLAVSARASIREQWLDVTQDRDVVHLGHAALMYRQKS
;
A
#
# COMPACT_ATOMS: atom_id res chain seq x y z
N MET A 1 28.80 4.62 12.55
CA MET A 1 28.50 4.08 13.88
C MET A 1 27.89 2.71 13.68
N ALA A 2 28.32 1.69 14.42
CA ALA A 2 27.71 0.36 14.34
C ALA A 2 26.27 0.43 14.88
N THR A 3 25.34 -0.15 14.12
CA THR A 3 23.92 -0.24 14.45
C THR A 3 23.68 -1.23 15.60
N SER A 4 22.52 -1.18 16.24
CA SER A 4 22.13 -2.20 17.22
C SER A 4 22.02 -3.58 16.56
N PHE A 5 21.59 -3.61 15.29
CA PHE A 5 21.55 -4.82 14.48
C PHE A 5 22.95 -5.43 14.22
N ASP A 6 23.99 -4.61 14.07
CA ASP A 6 25.38 -5.09 13.89
C ASP A 6 25.91 -5.84 15.12
N ARG A 7 25.30 -5.64 16.30
CA ARG A 7 25.69 -6.30 17.55
C ARG A 7 25.04 -7.67 17.74
N LEU A 8 24.04 -8.01 16.92
CA LEU A 8 23.36 -9.30 17.02
C LEU A 8 24.28 -10.46 16.56
N PRO A 9 24.18 -11.65 17.18
CA PRO A 9 24.98 -12.80 16.79
C PRO A 9 24.69 -13.24 15.35
N ALA A 10 25.73 -13.33 14.52
CA ALA A 10 25.62 -13.56 13.08
C ALA A 10 24.87 -14.87 12.71
N GLY A 11 25.04 -15.92 13.51
CA GLY A 11 24.41 -17.23 13.26
C GLY A 11 23.00 -17.40 13.83
N GLN A 12 22.41 -16.37 14.44
CA GLN A 12 21.03 -16.43 14.90
C GLN A 12 20.07 -16.04 13.77
N TYR A 13 18.91 -16.68 13.75
CA TYR A 13 17.80 -16.36 12.87
C TYR A 13 17.05 -15.15 13.39
N ALA A 14 16.66 -14.24 12.50
CA ALA A 14 15.95 -13.01 12.84
C ALA A 14 14.58 -12.95 12.18
N GLY A 15 13.58 -12.49 12.92
CA GLY A 15 12.22 -12.31 12.42
C GLY A 15 11.39 -11.32 13.24
N LEU A 16 10.31 -10.81 12.64
CA LEU A 16 9.35 -9.99 13.38
C LEU A 16 8.66 -10.81 14.47
N VAL A 17 8.41 -10.18 15.61
CA VAL A 17 7.60 -10.80 16.68
C VAL A 17 6.13 -10.89 16.27
N PRO A 18 5.35 -11.86 16.80
CA PRO A 18 3.97 -12.12 16.36
C PRO A 18 2.99 -10.97 16.56
N TRP A 19 3.27 -10.09 17.52
CA TRP A 19 2.44 -8.93 17.86
C TRP A 19 2.94 -7.63 17.23
N ALA A 20 3.94 -7.71 16.34
CA ALA A 20 4.43 -6.56 15.59
C ALA A 20 4.16 -6.73 14.10
N TRP A 21 3.86 -5.62 13.43
CA TRP A 21 3.70 -5.58 11.99
C TRP A 21 4.18 -4.23 11.47
N ILE A 22 4.50 -4.19 10.17
CA ILE A 22 4.83 -2.95 9.49
C ILE A 22 3.61 -2.55 8.64
N GLU A 23 3.40 -1.29 8.33
CA GLU A 23 2.36 -0.87 7.39
C GLU A 23 2.96 0.10 6.41
N PHE A 24 2.68 -0.11 5.14
CA PHE A 24 3.03 0.86 4.12
C PHE A 24 1.94 1.94 4.05
N GLU A 25 2.33 3.18 4.29
CA GLU A 25 1.42 4.32 4.27
C GLU A 25 1.64 5.16 3.01
N SER A 26 0.53 5.43 2.31
CA SER A 26 0.49 6.43 1.25
C SER A 26 0.38 7.83 1.87
N SER A 27 1.14 8.80 1.35
CA SER A 27 0.92 10.22 1.66
C SER A 27 -0.19 10.83 0.81
N GLU A 28 -0.62 10.12 -0.23
CA GLU A 28 -1.74 10.53 -1.04
C GLU A 28 -3.02 10.08 -0.33
N PRO A 29 -3.99 10.99 -0.11
CA PRO A 29 -5.29 10.59 0.41
C PRO A 29 -5.83 9.48 -0.50
N PRO A 30 -6.60 8.51 0.04
CA PRO A 30 -7.29 7.56 -0.82
C PRO A 30 -8.15 8.42 -1.75
N GLY A 31 -7.72 8.56 -3.00
CA GLY A 31 -8.52 9.25 -3.98
C GLY A 31 -9.87 8.53 -4.11
N PRO A 32 -10.81 9.07 -4.90
CA PRO A 32 -12.09 8.39 -5.16
C PRO A 32 -11.95 6.93 -5.63
N PHE A 33 -10.78 6.57 -6.17
CA PHE A 33 -10.45 5.25 -6.68
C PHE A 33 -9.25 4.68 -5.90
N PRO A 34 -9.44 4.18 -4.67
CA PRO A 34 -8.35 3.55 -3.94
C PRO A 34 -8.01 2.21 -4.62
N PHE A 35 -6.85 2.17 -5.30
CA PHE A 35 -6.24 0.97 -5.89
C PHE A 35 -7.14 0.18 -6.85
N LEU A 36 -7.03 0.49 -8.15
CA LEU A 36 -7.65 -0.31 -9.21
C LEU A 36 -6.65 -1.36 -9.70
N GLY A 37 -6.76 -2.58 -9.15
CA GLY A 37 -6.10 -3.76 -9.68
C GLY A 37 -6.63 -4.12 -11.06
N GLY A 38 -5.76 -4.55 -11.96
CA GLY A 38 -6.14 -4.89 -13.33
C GLY A 38 -6.36 -3.67 -14.24
N VAL A 39 -5.82 -2.49 -13.90
CA VAL A 39 -5.99 -1.27 -14.70
C VAL A 39 -4.64 -0.58 -14.89
N ASP A 40 -4.36 -0.16 -16.13
CA ASP A 40 -3.13 0.56 -16.47
C ASP A 40 -3.04 1.89 -15.69
N GLN A 41 -1.84 2.23 -15.21
CA GLN A 41 -1.60 3.46 -14.43
C GLN A 41 -2.05 4.73 -15.18
N ARG A 42 -1.93 4.78 -16.51
CA ARG A 42 -2.36 5.94 -17.31
C ARG A 42 -3.88 6.12 -17.29
N VAL A 43 -4.61 5.00 -17.31
CA VAL A 43 -6.07 5.00 -17.21
C VAL A 43 -6.49 5.48 -15.81
N VAL A 44 -5.86 4.97 -14.76
CA VAL A 44 -6.12 5.42 -13.38
C VAL A 44 -5.80 6.91 -13.20
N ALA A 45 -4.71 7.40 -13.79
CA ALA A 45 -4.39 8.83 -13.80
C ALA A 45 -5.49 9.67 -14.47
N SER A 46 -6.04 9.22 -15.60
CA SER A 46 -7.17 9.86 -16.27
C SER A 46 -8.46 9.84 -15.42
N LEU A 47 -8.76 8.74 -14.74
CA LEU A 47 -9.89 8.66 -13.81
C LEU A 47 -9.75 9.67 -12.67
N HIS A 48 -8.55 9.77 -12.07
CA HIS A 48 -8.26 10.78 -11.06
C HIS A 48 -8.37 12.21 -11.60
N GLU A 49 -7.92 12.47 -12.82
CA GLU A 49 -8.02 13.79 -13.45
C GLU A 49 -9.49 14.22 -13.62
N VAL A 50 -10.36 13.33 -14.13
CA VAL A 50 -11.79 13.62 -14.27
C VAL A 50 -12.39 13.99 -12.90
N HIS A 51 -12.15 13.16 -11.89
CA HIS A 51 -12.69 13.42 -10.57
C HIS A 51 -12.14 14.72 -9.96
N ARG A 52 -10.84 14.99 -10.14
CA ARG A 52 -10.21 16.23 -9.63
C ARG A 52 -10.86 17.47 -10.22
N HIS A 53 -11.23 17.44 -11.51
CA HIS A 53 -11.96 18.54 -12.13
C HIS A 53 -13.35 18.78 -11.54
N LEU A 54 -14.01 17.73 -11.04
CA LEU A 54 -15.37 17.81 -10.48
C LEU A 54 -15.40 17.88 -8.95
N SER A 55 -14.27 17.66 -8.26
CA SER A 55 -14.21 17.54 -6.79
C SER A 55 -14.90 18.69 -6.07
N GLY A 56 -14.58 19.94 -6.43
CA GLY A 56 -15.19 21.10 -5.78
C GLY A 56 -16.71 21.19 -5.99
N ALA A 57 -17.21 20.81 -7.17
CA ALA A 57 -18.64 20.79 -7.45
C ALA A 57 -19.34 19.64 -6.69
N ILE A 58 -18.66 18.50 -6.55
CA ILE A 58 -19.14 17.36 -5.75
C ILE A 58 -19.22 17.74 -4.27
N ASP A 59 -18.21 18.42 -3.73
CA ASP A 59 -18.19 18.87 -2.33
C ASP A 59 -19.35 19.81 -2.03
N ILE A 60 -19.66 20.73 -2.95
CA ILE A 60 -20.82 21.62 -2.85
C ILE A 60 -22.12 20.81 -2.89
N ALA A 61 -22.27 19.88 -3.83
CA ALA A 61 -23.47 19.06 -3.94
C ALA A 61 -23.70 18.20 -2.69
N ILE A 62 -22.64 17.64 -2.11
CA ILE A 62 -22.68 16.89 -0.85
C ILE A 62 -23.12 17.81 0.30
N SER A 63 -22.55 19.01 0.40
CA SER A 63 -22.94 20.02 1.40
C SER A 63 -24.42 20.42 1.28
N ASP A 64 -24.92 20.57 0.05
CA ASP A 64 -26.33 20.87 -0.21
C ASP A 64 -27.27 19.73 0.23
N VAL A 65 -26.86 18.47 0.03
CA VAL A 65 -27.61 17.31 0.54
C VAL A 65 -27.65 17.31 2.07
N PHE A 66 -26.51 17.52 2.73
CA PHE A 66 -26.46 17.57 4.20
C PHE A 66 -27.23 18.75 4.79
N ALA A 67 -27.26 19.88 4.09
CA ALA A 67 -28.02 21.05 4.52
C ALA A 67 -29.51 20.99 4.15
N GLY A 68 -29.99 19.89 3.55
CA GLY A 68 -31.39 19.71 3.13
C GLY A 68 -31.81 20.58 1.94
N ARG A 69 -30.86 21.20 1.23
CA ARG A 69 -31.10 22.00 0.02
C ARG A 69 -31.26 21.13 -1.23
N ALA A 70 -30.74 19.91 -1.20
CA ALA A 70 -30.89 18.91 -2.24
C ALA A 70 -31.27 17.54 -1.66
N SER A 71 -31.92 16.70 -2.46
CA SER A 71 -32.24 15.32 -2.08
C SER A 71 -31.29 14.36 -2.78
N ILE A 72 -30.74 13.38 -2.03
CA ILE A 72 -29.94 12.30 -2.61
C ILE A 72 -30.75 11.42 -3.57
N ASN A 73 -32.07 11.40 -3.41
CA ASN A 73 -32.99 10.63 -4.24
C ASN A 73 -33.48 11.41 -5.48
N ASP A 74 -32.99 12.63 -5.74
CA ASP A 74 -33.35 13.40 -6.94
C ASP A 74 -32.75 12.71 -8.19
N PRO A 75 -33.57 12.15 -9.10
CA PRO A 75 -33.07 11.52 -10.32
C PRO A 75 -32.36 12.51 -11.25
N ALA A 76 -32.70 13.80 -11.17
CA ALA A 76 -32.04 14.83 -11.96
C ALA A 76 -30.62 15.11 -11.45
N LEU A 77 -30.35 14.93 -10.15
CA LEU A 77 -29.01 15.07 -9.58
C LEU A 77 -28.05 14.03 -10.17
N ARG A 78 -28.46 12.77 -10.20
CA ARG A 78 -27.70 11.68 -10.83
C ARG A 78 -27.41 11.98 -12.30
N LYS A 79 -28.43 12.36 -13.07
CA LYS A 79 -28.29 12.68 -14.50
C LYS A 79 -27.33 13.86 -14.75
N ARG A 80 -27.39 14.90 -13.92
CA ARG A 80 -26.47 16.05 -14.00
C ARG A 80 -25.03 15.64 -13.72
N LEU A 81 -24.82 14.81 -12.70
CA LEU A 81 -23.48 14.31 -12.36
C LEU A 81 -22.89 13.47 -13.50
N GLU A 82 -23.64 12.49 -14.00
CA GLU A 82 -23.24 11.64 -15.14
C GLU A 82 -22.87 12.48 -16.37
N ASN A 83 -23.71 13.48 -16.71
CA ASN A 83 -23.45 14.37 -17.82
C ASN A 83 -22.19 15.24 -17.61
N ALA A 84 -21.94 15.72 -16.38
CA ALA A 84 -20.74 16.49 -16.07
C ALA A 84 -19.46 15.64 -16.20
N TYR A 85 -19.49 14.39 -15.75
CA TYR A 85 -18.39 13.43 -15.96
C TYR A 85 -18.13 13.21 -17.46
N ALA A 86 -19.19 12.99 -18.25
CA ALA A 86 -19.05 12.82 -19.69
C ALA A 86 -18.55 14.08 -20.41
N GLU A 87 -18.98 15.27 -19.99
CA GLU A 87 -18.52 16.54 -20.55
C GLU A 87 -17.00 16.75 -20.31
N VAL A 88 -16.51 16.44 -19.10
CA VAL A 88 -15.08 16.53 -18.78
C VAL A 88 -14.25 15.60 -19.65
N VAL A 89 -14.71 14.37 -19.86
CA VAL A 89 -14.05 13.39 -20.74
C VAL A 89 -14.10 13.85 -22.19
N HIS A 90 -15.27 14.21 -22.72
CA HIS A 90 -15.45 14.57 -24.13
C HIS A 90 -14.70 15.83 -24.54
N SER A 91 -14.52 16.78 -23.62
CA SER A 91 -13.78 18.02 -23.86
C SER A 91 -12.26 17.84 -23.89
N ARG A 92 -11.72 16.66 -23.56
CA ARG A 92 -10.27 16.41 -23.42
C ARG A 92 -9.83 15.17 -24.22
N PRO A 93 -9.10 15.33 -25.34
CA PRO A 93 -8.68 14.22 -26.20
C PRO A 93 -7.96 13.07 -25.47
N HIS A 94 -7.01 13.38 -24.58
CA HIS A 94 -6.25 12.37 -23.84
C HIS A 94 -7.10 11.56 -22.84
N LEU A 95 -8.21 12.11 -22.36
CA LEU A 95 -9.13 11.36 -21.50
C LEU A 95 -9.98 10.38 -22.32
N ARG A 96 -10.35 10.75 -23.55
CA ARG A 96 -11.11 9.89 -24.47
C ARG A 96 -10.33 8.68 -24.96
N GLU A 97 -9.00 8.73 -24.91
CA GLU A 97 -8.13 7.59 -25.20
C GLU A 97 -8.29 6.48 -24.15
N HIS A 98 -8.63 6.84 -22.90
CA HIS A 98 -8.70 5.92 -21.77
C HIS A 98 -10.13 5.66 -21.28
N ILE A 99 -11.06 6.60 -21.48
CA ILE A 99 -12.40 6.56 -20.91
C ILE A 99 -13.43 6.68 -22.03
N ARG A 100 -14.36 5.74 -22.06
CA ARG A 100 -15.54 5.74 -22.93
C ARG A 100 -16.75 5.96 -22.04
N CYS A 101 -17.46 7.05 -22.24
CA CYS A 101 -18.63 7.34 -21.43
C CYS A 101 -19.65 8.14 -22.22
N GLY A 102 -20.92 8.00 -21.86
CA GLY A 102 -21.99 8.65 -22.59
C GLY A 102 -23.33 8.11 -22.18
N ARG A 103 -24.37 8.64 -22.82
CA ARG A 103 -25.73 8.17 -22.64
C ARG A 103 -26.22 7.60 -23.96
N ASP A 104 -26.72 6.37 -23.90
CA ASP A 104 -27.33 5.71 -25.03
C ASP A 104 -28.71 6.32 -25.33
N ALA A 105 -29.27 5.98 -26.48
CA ALA A 105 -30.55 6.53 -26.94
C ALA A 105 -31.73 6.18 -26.00
N ASP A 106 -31.61 5.09 -25.23
CA ASP A 106 -32.58 4.65 -24.23
C ASP A 106 -32.49 5.43 -22.90
N GLY A 107 -31.48 6.30 -22.76
CA GLY A 107 -31.24 7.07 -21.55
C GLY A 107 -30.29 6.40 -20.54
N THR A 108 -29.78 5.20 -20.82
CA THR A 108 -28.81 4.49 -19.99
C THR A 108 -27.45 5.17 -20.08
N PHE A 109 -26.80 5.45 -18.94
CA PHE A 109 -25.44 5.99 -18.91
C PHE A 109 -24.42 4.86 -18.84
N HIS A 110 -23.42 4.87 -19.72
CA HIS A 110 -22.30 3.94 -19.70
C HIS A 110 -21.00 4.66 -19.32
N TRP A 111 -20.12 3.95 -18.61
CA TRP A 111 -18.80 4.39 -18.23
C TRP A 111 -17.85 3.20 -18.24
N ASP A 112 -16.93 3.19 -19.19
CA ASP A 112 -16.01 2.09 -19.47
C ASP A 112 -14.58 2.62 -19.65
N PHE A 113 -13.62 1.77 -19.31
CA PHE A 113 -12.19 2.01 -19.51
C PHE A 113 -11.49 0.66 -19.68
N PRO A 114 -10.31 0.61 -20.33
CA PRO A 114 -9.64 -0.66 -20.58
C PRO A 114 -9.11 -1.26 -19.27
N VAL A 115 -9.43 -2.53 -19.07
CA VAL A 115 -8.96 -3.38 -17.98
C VAL A 115 -7.90 -4.32 -18.54
N ASP A 116 -6.77 -4.43 -17.86
CA ASP A 116 -5.68 -5.33 -18.15
C ASP A 116 -5.22 -5.98 -16.85
N VAL A 117 -5.58 -7.25 -16.66
CA VAL A 117 -5.29 -8.03 -15.45
C VAL A 117 -3.79 -8.16 -15.14
N THR A 118 -2.92 -7.90 -16.12
CA THR A 118 -1.46 -7.93 -15.95
C THR A 118 -0.90 -6.60 -15.44
N LYS A 119 -1.73 -5.55 -15.41
CA LYS A 119 -1.36 -4.20 -15.00
C LYS A 119 -2.12 -3.80 -13.75
N SER A 120 -1.52 -2.91 -12.96
CA SER A 120 -2.19 -2.30 -11.81
C SER A 120 -1.55 -0.95 -11.58
N ALA A 121 -2.35 0.06 -11.23
CA ALA A 121 -1.79 1.32 -10.80
C ALA A 121 -0.99 1.10 -9.51
N PRO A 122 0.29 1.49 -9.46
CA PRO A 122 1.12 1.28 -8.28
C PRO A 122 0.60 2.18 -7.15
N VAL A 123 0.39 1.59 -5.96
CA VAL A 123 0.19 2.39 -4.74
C VAL A 123 1.53 3.04 -4.40
N GLN A 124 1.56 4.36 -4.32
CA GLN A 124 2.77 5.10 -3.99
C GLN A 124 2.91 5.22 -2.47
N TYR A 125 3.64 4.28 -1.88
CA TYR A 125 3.96 4.34 -0.47
C TYR A 125 5.13 5.28 -0.21
N SER A 126 5.00 6.11 0.81
CA SER A 126 6.01 7.14 1.16
C SER A 126 6.41 7.11 2.63
N ARG A 127 5.78 6.24 3.41
CA ARG A 127 6.12 6.01 4.80
C ARG A 127 5.89 4.54 5.14
N LEU A 128 6.57 4.11 6.18
CA LEU A 128 6.24 2.91 6.92
C LEU A 128 5.70 3.32 8.29
N ARG A 129 4.92 2.44 8.89
CA ARG A 129 4.55 2.50 10.30
C ARG A 129 4.87 1.16 10.95
N VAL A 130 5.78 1.17 11.92
CA VAL A 130 6.08 -0.02 12.74
C VAL A 130 5.10 -0.04 13.89
N CYS A 131 4.27 -1.08 13.95
CA CYS A 131 3.26 -1.27 14.98
C CYS A 131 3.68 -2.40 15.92
N ASN A 132 3.49 -2.21 17.23
CA ASN A 132 3.67 -3.23 18.25
C ASN A 132 2.45 -3.21 19.18
N ALA A 133 1.64 -4.28 19.14
CA ALA A 133 0.39 -4.36 19.90
C ALA A 133 0.61 -4.42 21.42
N VAL A 134 1.69 -5.07 21.87
CA VAL A 134 1.99 -5.26 23.29
C VAL A 134 2.37 -3.93 23.94
N THR A 135 3.26 -3.18 23.30
CA THR A 135 3.69 -1.87 23.79
C THR A 135 2.73 -0.75 23.41
N ARG A 136 1.73 -1.03 22.55
CA ARG A 136 0.78 -0.07 21.98
C ARG A 136 1.49 1.08 21.25
N GLN A 137 2.60 0.78 20.60
CA GLN A 137 3.40 1.75 19.87
C GLN A 137 3.12 1.67 18.36
N ALA A 138 3.11 2.84 17.73
CA ALA A 138 3.04 3.00 16.29
C ALA A 138 4.07 4.05 15.87
N VAL A 139 5.18 3.61 15.29
CA VAL A 139 6.34 4.45 15.01
C VAL A 139 6.41 4.72 13.51
N PRO A 140 6.19 5.97 13.06
CA PRO A 140 6.29 6.31 11.65
C PRO A 140 7.75 6.40 11.22
N LEU A 141 8.01 5.95 9.99
CA LEU A 141 9.33 6.03 9.35
C LEU A 141 9.16 6.53 7.91
N GLY A 142 9.74 7.69 7.59
CA GLY A 142 9.67 8.27 6.24
C GLY A 142 10.51 7.48 5.24
N MET A 143 9.97 7.22 4.05
CA MET A 143 10.61 6.39 3.02
C MET A 143 10.48 7.06 1.66
N GLU A 144 11.54 7.05 0.86
CA GLU A 144 11.44 7.51 -0.53
C GLU A 144 10.55 6.55 -1.35
N ARG A 145 9.67 7.10 -2.18
CA ARG A 145 8.63 6.32 -2.90
C ARG A 145 9.24 5.20 -3.76
N GLN A 146 10.37 5.46 -4.39
CA GLN A 146 11.11 4.48 -5.20
C GLN A 146 11.65 3.28 -4.41
N MET A 147 11.83 3.41 -3.09
CA MET A 147 12.35 2.34 -2.24
C MET A 147 11.28 1.30 -1.89
N ALA A 148 10.00 1.65 -1.96
CA ALA A 148 8.90 0.84 -1.43
C ALA A 148 8.93 -0.64 -1.87
N PRO A 149 9.13 -0.98 -3.16
CA PRO A 149 9.17 -2.38 -3.58
C PRO A 149 10.37 -3.15 -3.00
N ALA A 150 11.54 -2.50 -2.88
CA ALA A 150 12.74 -3.14 -2.34
C ALA A 150 12.62 -3.34 -0.83
N VAL A 151 12.10 -2.32 -0.12
CA VAL A 151 11.79 -2.40 1.30
C VAL A 151 10.78 -3.50 1.59
N GLY A 152 9.72 -3.62 0.78
CA GLY A 152 8.73 -4.69 0.94
C GLY A 152 9.34 -6.08 0.78
N ARG A 153 10.24 -6.26 -0.19
CA ARG A 153 10.99 -7.51 -0.35
C ARG A 153 11.86 -7.82 0.87
N PHE A 154 12.58 -6.82 1.39
CA PHE A 154 13.43 -7.00 2.56
C PHE A 154 12.62 -7.36 3.81
N ILE A 155 11.48 -6.71 4.05
CA ILE A 155 10.59 -7.05 5.17
C ILE A 155 10.12 -8.51 5.06
N GLY A 156 9.89 -9.01 3.84
CA GLY A 156 9.57 -10.42 3.60
C GLY A 156 10.67 -11.39 4.04
N CYS A 157 11.91 -10.95 4.20
CA CYS A 157 13.01 -11.75 4.75
C CYS A 157 13.00 -11.83 6.28
N LEU A 158 12.17 -11.03 6.97
CA LEU A 158 12.05 -11.00 8.43
C LEU A 158 11.01 -12.02 8.94
N ASP A 159 10.97 -13.20 8.32
CA ASP A 159 10.05 -14.29 8.65
C ASP A 159 10.65 -15.35 9.59
N GLY A 160 11.86 -15.10 10.10
CA GLY A 160 12.57 -16.02 10.99
C GLY A 160 13.31 -17.15 10.30
N THR A 161 13.40 -17.15 8.95
CA THR A 161 14.13 -18.17 8.19
C THR A 161 15.56 -17.77 7.83
N GLN A 162 15.86 -16.47 7.85
CA GLN A 162 17.18 -15.94 7.52
C GLN A 162 17.99 -15.64 8.78
N THR A 163 19.27 -15.95 8.73
CA THR A 163 20.24 -15.57 9.77
C THR A 163 20.55 -14.07 9.71
N VAL A 164 21.05 -13.54 10.83
CA VAL A 164 21.51 -12.15 10.92
C VAL A 164 22.62 -11.87 9.88
N ALA A 165 23.50 -12.83 9.62
CA ALA A 165 24.52 -12.70 8.57
C ALA A 165 23.90 -12.55 7.18
N GLU A 166 22.97 -13.44 6.81
CA GLU A 166 22.28 -13.41 5.51
C GLU A 166 21.46 -12.12 5.32
N LEU A 167 20.84 -11.61 6.39
CA LEU A 167 20.15 -10.33 6.34
C LEU A 167 21.11 -9.14 6.11
N ARG A 168 22.32 -9.17 6.68
CA ARG A 168 23.36 -8.15 6.40
C ARG A 168 23.79 -8.20 4.94
N GLU A 169 24.08 -9.39 4.43
CA GLU A 169 24.41 -9.61 3.02
C GLU A 169 23.28 -9.13 2.10
N GLU A 170 22.03 -9.36 2.48
CA GLU A 170 20.86 -8.88 1.72
C GLU A 170 20.77 -7.34 1.69
N ILE A 171 21.04 -6.67 2.82
CA ILE A 171 21.10 -5.19 2.87
C ILE A 171 22.20 -4.66 1.96
N GLU A 172 23.39 -5.26 2.01
CA GLU A 172 24.52 -4.88 1.15
C GLU A 172 24.18 -5.09 -0.33
N ARG A 173 23.64 -6.26 -0.67
CA ARG A 173 23.20 -6.60 -2.03
C ARG A 173 22.15 -5.63 -2.55
N MET A 174 21.13 -5.32 -1.75
CA MET A 174 20.12 -4.32 -2.10
C MET A 174 20.71 -2.92 -2.22
N GLY A 175 21.66 -2.55 -1.36
CA GLY A 175 22.40 -1.29 -1.44
C GLY A 175 23.19 -1.14 -2.74
N MET A 176 23.82 -2.22 -3.21
CA MET A 176 24.53 -2.24 -4.50
C MET A 176 23.57 -2.14 -5.68
N ALA A 177 22.39 -2.77 -5.60
CA ALA A 177 21.42 -2.79 -6.70
C ALA A 177 20.57 -1.50 -6.80
N PHE A 178 20.21 -0.89 -5.66
CA PHE A 178 19.25 0.22 -5.60
C PHE A 178 19.84 1.50 -4.99
N GLY A 179 21.10 1.48 -4.56
CA GLY A 179 21.84 2.63 -4.04
C GLY A 179 22.04 2.63 -2.53
N ALA A 180 23.10 3.32 -2.08
CA ALA A 180 23.49 3.38 -0.67
C ALA A 180 22.43 3.99 0.27
N GLY A 181 21.50 4.79 -0.27
CA GLY A 181 20.36 5.31 0.48
C GLY A 181 19.45 4.20 0.99
N LEU A 182 19.20 3.16 0.18
CA LEU A 182 18.37 2.03 0.58
C LEU A 182 19.03 1.23 1.70
N ALA A 183 20.33 0.92 1.59
CA ALA A 183 21.04 0.18 2.63
C ALA A 183 20.97 0.91 3.99
N LYS A 184 21.22 2.23 3.99
CA LYS A 184 21.09 3.07 5.20
C LYS A 184 19.67 3.03 5.77
N PHE A 185 18.66 3.07 4.91
CA PHE A 185 17.26 3.00 5.32
C PHE A 185 16.93 1.64 5.96
N LEU A 186 17.35 0.53 5.34
CA LEU A 186 17.11 -0.82 5.86
C LEU A 186 17.82 -1.06 7.20
N SER A 187 19.06 -0.60 7.35
CA SER A 187 19.79 -0.64 8.62
C SER A 187 19.06 0.17 9.70
N HIS A 188 18.53 1.36 9.36
CA HIS A 188 17.76 2.17 10.30
C HIS A 188 16.42 1.51 10.67
N LEU A 189 15.74 0.86 9.72
CA LEU A 189 14.52 0.10 9.98
C LEU A 189 14.78 -1.03 10.98
N LEU A 190 15.87 -1.80 10.83
CA LEU A 190 16.23 -2.86 11.77
C LEU A 190 16.54 -2.32 13.16
N ASP A 191 17.25 -1.19 13.24
CA ASP A 191 17.49 -0.53 14.52
C ASP A 191 16.19 -0.10 15.20
N LEU A 192 15.23 0.44 14.45
CA LEU A 192 13.90 0.75 14.99
C LEU A 192 13.18 -0.50 15.47
N LEU A 193 13.22 -1.59 14.70
CA LEU A 193 12.58 -2.84 15.10
C LEU A 193 13.18 -3.42 16.39
N ILE A 194 14.51 -3.34 16.57
CA ILE A 194 15.17 -3.74 17.82
C ILE A 194 14.79 -2.80 18.96
N THR A 195 14.87 -1.48 18.73
CA THR A 195 14.61 -0.46 19.76
C THR A 195 13.18 -0.53 20.30
N HIS A 196 12.23 -0.98 19.48
CA HIS A 196 10.82 -1.09 19.82
C HIS A 196 10.35 -2.52 20.10
N ASP A 197 11.28 -3.44 20.41
CA ASP A 197 10.98 -4.84 20.76
C ASP A 197 10.09 -5.55 19.71
N SER A 198 10.30 -5.22 18.44
CA SER A 198 9.54 -5.72 17.28
C SER A 198 10.31 -6.76 16.46
N LEU A 199 11.60 -6.97 16.75
CA LEU A 199 12.45 -8.00 16.13
C LEU A 199 12.93 -9.00 17.19
N ALA A 200 12.80 -10.29 16.93
CA ALA A 200 13.35 -11.36 17.74
C ALA A 200 14.50 -12.07 17.02
N VAL A 201 15.43 -12.60 17.81
CA VAL A 201 16.50 -13.50 17.35
C VAL A 201 16.44 -14.85 18.05
N SER A 202 16.76 -15.91 17.33
CA SER A 202 16.76 -17.28 17.85
C SER A 202 17.92 -18.10 17.29
N ALA A 203 18.44 -19.06 18.05
CA ALA A 203 19.43 -20.01 17.57
C ALA A 203 18.87 -21.04 16.58
N ARG A 204 17.55 -21.12 16.43
CA ARG A 204 16.87 -22.06 15.53
C ARG A 204 15.97 -21.30 14.57
N ALA A 205 15.88 -21.77 13.33
CA ALA A 205 14.91 -21.34 12.33
C ALA A 205 13.47 -21.78 12.67
N SER A 206 13.16 -21.92 13.96
CA SER A 206 11.87 -22.41 14.44
C SER A 206 10.89 -21.29 14.75
N ILE A 207 11.25 -20.01 14.57
CA ILE A 207 10.35 -18.90 14.89
C ILE A 207 9.03 -19.06 14.12
N ARG A 208 9.12 -19.40 12.83
CA ARG A 208 7.95 -19.68 11.99
C ARG A 208 7.20 -20.94 12.39
N GLU A 209 7.89 -22.05 12.65
CA GLU A 209 7.26 -23.32 13.04
C GLU A 209 6.58 -23.20 14.41
N GLN A 210 7.24 -22.61 15.41
CA GLN A 210 6.68 -22.32 16.72
C GLN A 210 5.53 -21.34 16.62
N TRP A 211 5.60 -20.34 15.73
CA TRP A 211 4.49 -19.43 15.49
C TRP A 211 3.27 -20.16 14.92
N LEU A 212 3.46 -21.01 13.93
CA LEU A 212 2.38 -21.83 13.36
C LEU A 212 1.80 -22.81 14.39
N ASP A 213 2.66 -23.44 15.18
CA ASP A 213 2.27 -24.41 16.22
C ASP A 213 1.46 -23.73 17.34
N VAL A 214 1.85 -22.51 17.74
CA VAL A 214 1.19 -21.74 18.81
C VAL A 214 -0.10 -21.06 18.33
N THR A 215 -0.09 -20.43 17.15
CA THR A 215 -1.26 -19.69 16.65
C THR A 215 -2.29 -20.60 15.97
N GLN A 216 -1.88 -21.81 15.56
CA GLN A 216 -2.70 -22.77 14.82
C GLN A 216 -3.42 -22.17 13.60
N ASP A 217 -2.91 -21.06 13.05
CA ASP A 217 -3.55 -20.31 11.96
C ASP A 217 -4.96 -19.78 12.30
N ARG A 218 -5.31 -19.65 13.60
CA ARG A 218 -6.66 -19.25 14.06
C ARG A 218 -6.85 -17.76 14.30
N ASP A 219 -5.77 -17.00 14.50
CA ASP A 219 -5.81 -15.55 14.71
C ASP A 219 -5.60 -14.79 13.38
N VAL A 220 -6.54 -15.00 12.47
CA VAL A 220 -6.63 -14.29 11.19
C VAL A 220 -7.35 -12.96 11.40
N VAL A 221 -6.72 -12.03 12.13
CA VAL A 221 -6.99 -10.59 11.95
C VAL A 221 -5.84 -10.03 11.13
N HIS A 222 -5.91 -10.29 9.84
CA HIS A 222 -4.97 -9.80 8.84
C HIS A 222 -5.16 -8.30 8.61
N LEU A 223 -4.36 -7.48 9.29
CA LEU A 223 -4.11 -6.10 8.89
C LEU A 223 -2.61 -5.95 8.59
N GLY A 224 -2.29 -5.55 7.36
CA GLY A 224 -0.96 -5.07 6.97
C GLY A 224 -0.09 -6.06 6.20
N HIS A 225 0.46 -7.10 6.85
CA HIS A 225 1.60 -7.87 6.29
C HIS A 225 1.30 -9.29 5.79
N ALA A 226 0.29 -9.98 6.34
CA ALA A 226 0.03 -11.37 5.98
C ALA A 226 -0.46 -11.57 4.53
N ALA A 227 -1.01 -10.52 3.89
CA ALA A 227 -1.40 -10.59 2.48
C ALA A 227 -0.19 -10.79 1.53
N LEU A 228 1.03 -10.43 1.96
CA LEU A 228 2.26 -10.62 1.19
C LEU A 228 2.96 -11.95 1.49
N MET A 229 2.87 -12.46 2.73
CA MET A 229 3.53 -13.73 3.10
C MET A 229 2.86 -14.98 2.50
N TYR A 230 1.57 -14.90 2.14
CA TYR A 230 0.86 -16.02 1.51
C TYR A 230 0.91 -16.02 -0.04
N ARG A 231 1.60 -15.08 -0.69
CA ARG A 231 1.71 -15.04 -2.16
C ARG A 231 2.92 -15.75 -2.77
N GLN A 232 3.73 -16.45 -1.96
CA GLN A 232 4.80 -17.31 -2.46
C GLN A 232 4.62 -18.75 -2.00
N LYS A 233 3.64 -19.44 -2.59
CA LYS A 233 3.69 -20.86 -2.95
C LYS A 233 2.45 -21.20 -3.78
N SER A 234 2.60 -21.01 -5.08
CA SER A 234 1.88 -21.76 -6.13
C SER A 234 2.92 -22.20 -7.13
#